data_AF-A0A429ENP4-F1
#
_entry.id   AF-A0A429ENP4-F1
#
_cell.length_a   1.000
_cell.length_b   1.000
_cell.length_c   1.000
_cell.angle_alpha   90.00
_cell.angle_beta   90.00
_cell.angle_gamma   90.00
#
_symmetry.space_group_name_H-M   'P 1'
#
loop_
_entity.id
_entity.type
_entity.pdbx_description
1 polymer ?
#
loop_
_entity_poly.entity_id
_entity_poly.type
_entity_poly.pdbx_seq_one_letter_code
_entity_poly.pdbx_strand_id
1 'polypeptide(L)'
;LHGDVRRPREVLDSPEVRGLLDLDRPVAVLMMFLLHLIPDKDDPYGVVAAYRDALAPGSYLAISHAGSDHAPERVARVRDFYRRASTPFCPRPGEKIAAFFGDFELIPPGLTTGKGPEIGFPFTDPASPAFYDEDFARMGYAGVGRKP
;
A
#
# COMPACT_ATOMS: atom_id res chain seq x y z
N LEU A 1 1.01 0.41 21.10
CA LEU A 1 -0.27 -0.01 20.51
C LEU A 1 -0.15 -1.36 19.81
N HIS A 2 -1.02 -2.30 20.13
CA HIS A 2 -1.31 -3.48 19.31
C HIS A 2 -2.71 -3.28 18.73
N GLY A 3 -2.86 -3.18 17.40
CA GLY A 3 -4.11 -2.80 16.76
C GLY A 3 -4.29 -3.45 15.40
N ASP A 4 -5.54 -3.56 14.96
CA ASP A 4 -5.91 -4.12 13.65
C ASP A 4 -6.19 -2.97 12.68
N VAL A 5 -5.46 -2.90 11.57
CA VAL A 5 -5.64 -1.85 10.56
C VAL A 5 -7.07 -1.82 10.01
N ARG A 6 -7.78 -2.95 10.00
CA ARG A 6 -9.17 -3.02 9.54
C ARG A 6 -10.15 -2.36 10.51
N ARG A 7 -9.68 -1.97 11.69
CA ARG A 7 -10.46 -1.29 12.74
C ARG A 7 -9.87 0.10 12.97
N PRO A 8 -10.01 1.01 11.98
CA PRO A 8 -9.27 2.28 11.93
C PRO A 8 -9.52 3.16 13.15
N ARG A 9 -10.75 3.19 13.68
CA ARG A 9 -11.08 3.93 14.90
C ARG A 9 -10.30 3.44 16.12
N GLU A 10 -10.14 2.12 16.30
CA GLU A 10 -9.35 1.58 17.41
C GLU A 10 -7.88 2.02 17.34
N VAL A 11 -7.35 2.20 16.14
CA VAL A 11 -5.98 2.66 15.92
C VAL A 11 -5.87 4.18 16.09
N LEU A 12 -6.69 4.95 15.36
CA LEU A 12 -6.61 6.41 15.31
C LEU A 12 -7.01 7.07 16.63
N ASP A 13 -7.99 6.48 17.32
CA ASP A 13 -8.52 7.02 18.57
C ASP A 13 -7.74 6.53 19.80
N SER A 14 -6.74 5.65 19.62
CA SER A 14 -5.96 5.06 20.71
C SER A 14 -5.18 6.14 21.49
N PRO A 15 -5.03 5.98 22.82
CA PRO A 15 -4.25 6.91 23.63
C PRO A 15 -2.79 7.05 23.16
N GLU A 16 -2.18 5.96 22.67
CA GLU A 16 -0.79 6.01 22.19
C GLU A 16 -0.65 6.79 20.88
N VAL A 17 -1.62 6.64 19.95
CA VAL A 17 -1.62 7.43 18.71
C VAL A 17 -1.90 8.90 19.01
N ARG A 18 -2.95 9.20 19.77
CA ARG A 18 -3.30 10.58 20.15
C ARG A 18 -2.26 11.27 21.04
N GLY A 19 -1.49 10.50 21.81
CA GLY A 19 -0.41 11.02 22.64
C GLY A 19 0.87 11.35 21.85
N LEU A 20 1.01 10.82 20.63
CA LEU A 20 2.21 10.98 19.81
C LEU A 20 1.97 11.84 18.56
N LEU A 21 0.81 11.71 17.93
CA LEU A 21 0.46 12.35 16.67
C LEU A 21 -0.66 13.38 16.89
N ASP A 22 -0.39 14.60 16.44
CA ASP A 22 -1.40 15.64 16.26
C ASP A 22 -1.96 15.54 14.83
N LEU A 23 -3.14 14.93 14.68
CA LEU A 23 -3.77 14.68 13.37
C LEU A 23 -4.38 15.95 12.74
N ASP A 24 -4.45 17.06 13.48
CA ASP A 24 -4.81 18.37 12.94
C ASP A 24 -3.63 19.03 12.20
N ARG A 25 -2.45 18.42 12.25
CA ARG A 25 -1.26 18.80 11.47
C ARG A 25 -0.95 17.76 10.40
N PRO A 26 -0.25 18.16 9.31
CA PRO A 26 0.14 17.21 8.27
C PRO A 26 0.96 16.04 8.80
N VAL A 27 0.49 14.82 8.53
CA VAL A 27 1.20 13.56 8.85
C VAL A 27 1.25 12.65 7.62
N ALA A 28 2.07 11.60 7.66
CA ALA A 28 2.12 10.59 6.61
C ALA A 28 1.61 9.24 7.12
N VAL A 29 0.66 8.63 6.40
CA VAL A 29 0.23 7.25 6.61
C VAL A 29 0.92 6.35 5.59
N LEU A 30 1.60 5.31 6.07
CA LEU A 30 2.34 4.36 5.23
C LEU A 30 1.65 2.99 5.29
N MET A 31 1.10 2.53 4.17
CA MET A 31 0.49 1.21 4.02
C MET A 31 1.34 0.35 3.08
N MET A 32 2.45 -0.15 3.62
CA MET A 32 3.49 -0.84 2.84
C MET A 32 3.26 -2.35 2.81
N PHE A 33 3.08 -2.91 1.62
CA PHE A 33 2.79 -4.33 1.36
C PHE A 33 1.74 -4.96 2.32
N LEU A 34 0.69 -4.19 2.63
CA LEU A 34 -0.32 -4.57 3.62
C LEU A 34 -1.68 -4.90 3.00
N LEU A 35 -2.17 -4.03 2.11
CA LEU A 35 -3.57 -4.04 1.66
C LEU A 35 -3.95 -5.26 0.80
N HIS A 36 -3.00 -5.93 0.17
CA HIS A 36 -3.24 -7.21 -0.52
C HIS A 36 -3.37 -8.40 0.44
N LEU A 37 -3.26 -8.19 1.75
CA LEU A 37 -3.59 -9.18 2.77
C LEU A 37 -5.01 -9.00 3.30
N ILE A 38 -5.72 -7.95 2.86
CA ILE A 38 -7.09 -7.63 3.29
C ILE A 38 -8.07 -8.11 2.21
N PRO A 39 -8.90 -9.12 2.50
CA PRO A 39 -9.97 -9.57 1.61
C PRO A 39 -11.02 -8.49 1.37
N ASP A 40 -11.67 -8.52 0.20
CA ASP A 40 -12.69 -7.53 -0.15
C ASP A 40 -13.90 -7.53 0.81
N LYS A 41 -14.20 -8.68 1.45
CA LYS A 41 -15.24 -8.78 2.49
C LYS A 41 -14.96 -7.93 3.75
N ASP A 42 -13.70 -7.54 3.95
CA ASP A 42 -13.26 -6.70 5.08
C ASP A 42 -13.20 -5.21 4.66
N ASP A 43 -13.75 -4.84 3.49
CA ASP A 43 -13.82 -3.48 2.95
C ASP A 43 -12.49 -2.69 3.00
N PRO A 44 -11.48 -3.11 2.23
CA PRO A 44 -10.17 -2.45 2.23
C PRO A 44 -10.26 -0.98 1.78
N TYR A 45 -11.24 -0.61 0.96
CA TYR A 45 -11.42 0.76 0.49
C TYR A 45 -11.99 1.66 1.58
N GLY A 46 -13.01 1.21 2.32
CA GLY A 46 -13.53 1.90 3.49
C GLY A 46 -12.50 2.01 4.62
N VAL A 47 -11.69 0.98 4.84
CA VAL A 47 -10.56 1.03 5.78
C VAL A 47 -9.59 2.14 5.42
N VAL A 48 -9.11 2.18 4.17
CA VAL A 48 -8.17 3.23 3.75
C VAL A 48 -8.84 4.61 3.78
N ALA A 49 -10.13 4.71 3.41
CA ALA A 49 -10.88 5.96 3.48
C ALA A 49 -10.92 6.52 4.90
N ALA A 50 -11.22 5.68 5.91
CA ALA A 50 -11.24 6.13 7.30
C ALA A 50 -9.88 6.70 7.77
N TYR A 51 -8.76 6.12 7.31
CA TYR A 51 -7.44 6.71 7.56
C TYR A 51 -7.25 8.04 6.83
N ARG A 52 -7.61 8.13 5.54
CA ARG A 52 -7.50 9.38 4.76
C ARG A 52 -8.34 10.51 5.35
N ASP A 53 -9.55 10.20 5.81
CA ASP A 53 -10.51 11.17 6.35
C ASP A 53 -9.98 11.82 7.63
N ALA A 54 -9.23 11.07 8.44
CA ALA A 54 -8.64 11.54 9.69
C ALA A 54 -7.43 12.49 9.50
N LEU A 55 -6.87 12.62 8.30
CA LEU A 55 -5.65 13.41 8.09
C LEU A 55 -5.96 14.89 7.80
N ALA A 56 -5.16 15.81 8.31
CA ALA A 56 -5.23 17.21 7.91
C ALA A 56 -4.84 17.44 6.42
N PRO A 57 -5.34 18.50 5.75
CA PRO A 57 -4.83 18.96 4.45
C PRO A 57 -3.30 19.04 4.40
N GLY A 58 -2.70 18.64 3.30
CA GLY A 58 -1.24 18.56 3.14
C GLY A 58 -0.58 17.32 3.75
N SER A 59 -1.34 16.42 4.38
CA SER A 59 -0.89 15.08 4.77
C SER A 59 -0.61 14.18 3.57
N TYR A 60 0.01 13.02 3.81
CA TYR A 60 0.39 12.08 2.76
C TYR A 60 -0.12 10.67 3.04
N LEU A 61 -0.42 9.95 1.97
CA LEU A 61 -0.65 8.50 1.98
C LEU A 61 0.35 7.86 1.02
N ALA A 62 1.14 6.91 1.51
CA ALA A 62 1.97 6.06 0.67
C ALA A 62 1.43 4.63 0.69
N ILE A 63 1.33 4.01 -0.48
CA ILE A 63 0.87 2.62 -0.64
C ILE A 63 1.90 1.84 -1.44
N SER A 64 2.20 0.63 -0.99
CA SER A 64 2.77 -0.41 -1.86
C SER A 64 1.90 -1.67 -1.85
N HIS A 65 1.69 -2.27 -3.02
CA HIS A 65 0.68 -3.30 -3.21
C HIS A 65 1.07 -4.31 -4.29
N ALA A 66 0.73 -5.58 -4.10
CA ALA A 66 0.86 -6.60 -5.13
C ALA A 66 -0.17 -6.38 -6.27
N GLY A 67 0.34 -6.14 -7.48
CA GLY A 67 -0.39 -6.06 -8.73
C GLY A 67 -0.88 -7.43 -9.21
N SER A 68 -1.95 -7.44 -10.01
CA SER A 68 -2.49 -8.66 -10.65
C SER A 68 -2.40 -8.66 -12.19
N ASP A 69 -2.04 -7.52 -12.78
CA ASP A 69 -2.03 -7.19 -14.21
C ASP A 69 -0.63 -7.23 -14.84
N HIS A 70 0.39 -7.55 -14.04
CA HIS A 70 1.76 -7.77 -14.47
C HIS A 70 2.32 -9.07 -13.90
N ALA A 71 3.29 -9.67 -14.61
CA ALA A 71 3.98 -10.90 -14.22
C ALA A 71 3.03 -12.05 -13.75
N PRO A 72 2.08 -12.51 -14.61
CA PRO A 72 1.01 -13.43 -14.21
C PRO A 72 1.51 -14.76 -13.61
N GLU A 73 2.62 -15.31 -14.12
CA GLU A 73 3.24 -16.51 -13.56
C GLU A 73 3.74 -16.28 -12.13
N ARG A 74 4.36 -15.13 -11.88
CA ARG A 74 4.82 -14.75 -10.56
C ARG A 74 3.65 -14.53 -9.61
N VAL A 75 2.61 -13.83 -10.04
CA VAL A 75 1.38 -13.67 -9.26
C VAL A 75 0.77 -15.03 -8.89
N ALA A 76 0.77 -16.01 -9.81
CA ALA A 76 0.33 -17.37 -9.54
C ALA A 76 1.22 -18.09 -8.50
N ARG A 77 2.55 -18.00 -8.62
CA ARG A 77 3.50 -18.57 -7.65
C ARG A 77 3.30 -17.98 -6.24
N VAL A 78 3.14 -16.65 -6.13
CA VAL A 78 2.90 -15.99 -4.84
C VAL A 78 1.54 -16.39 -4.27
N ARG A 79 0.49 -16.43 -5.09
CA ARG A 79 -0.83 -16.91 -4.66
C ARG A 79 -0.78 -18.34 -4.12
N ASP A 80 -0.03 -19.23 -4.77
CA ASP A 80 0.17 -20.59 -4.30
C ASP A 80 0.91 -20.65 -2.96
N PHE A 81 1.94 -19.82 -2.77
CA PHE A 81 2.66 -19.70 -1.51
C PHE A 81 1.74 -19.24 -0.37
N TYR A 82 0.98 -18.16 -0.56
CA TYR A 82 0.04 -17.64 0.43
C TYR A 82 -1.09 -18.61 0.75
N ARG A 83 -1.61 -19.33 -0.26
CA ARG A 83 -2.58 -20.41 -0.05
C ARG A 83 -2.03 -21.50 0.86
N ARG A 84 -0.79 -21.95 0.65
CA ARG A 84 -0.15 -22.96 1.51
C ARG A 84 0.07 -22.46 2.94
N ALA A 85 0.31 -21.15 3.11
CA ALA A 85 0.43 -20.51 4.40
C ALA A 85 -0.93 -20.22 5.09
N SER A 86 -2.06 -20.52 4.45
CA SER A 86 -3.42 -20.15 4.92
C SER A 86 -3.60 -18.64 5.16
N THR A 87 -2.85 -17.82 4.43
CA THR A 87 -2.90 -16.35 4.53
C THR A 87 -3.62 -15.78 3.31
N PRO A 88 -4.53 -14.79 3.48
CA PRO A 88 -5.14 -14.11 2.35
C PRO A 88 -4.10 -13.47 1.42
N PHE A 89 -4.38 -13.51 0.12
CA PHE A 89 -3.61 -12.79 -0.89
C PHE A 89 -4.54 -12.30 -1.99
N CYS A 90 -4.77 -11.00 -1.99
CA CYS A 90 -5.71 -10.26 -2.82
C CYS A 90 -4.94 -9.25 -3.68
N PRO A 91 -4.17 -9.70 -4.69
CA PRO A 91 -3.54 -8.79 -5.63
C PRO A 91 -4.62 -8.09 -6.45
N ARG A 92 -4.37 -6.84 -6.84
CA ARG A 92 -5.34 -5.97 -7.53
C ARG A 92 -4.68 -5.35 -8.76
N PRO A 93 -5.41 -5.06 -9.85
CA PRO A 93 -4.84 -4.33 -10.97
C PRO A 93 -4.53 -2.88 -10.56
N GLY A 94 -3.63 -2.21 -11.28
CA GLY A 94 -3.19 -0.85 -10.97
C GLY A 94 -4.34 0.13 -10.75
N GLU A 95 -5.40 0.08 -11.57
CA GLU A 95 -6.58 0.94 -11.44
C GLU A 95 -7.28 0.79 -10.08
N LYS A 96 -7.40 -0.46 -9.59
CA LYS A 96 -8.00 -0.77 -8.29
C LYS A 96 -7.10 -0.37 -7.13
N ILE A 97 -5.79 -0.34 -7.33
CA ILE A 97 -4.82 0.16 -6.35
C ILE A 97 -4.87 1.69 -6.31
N ALA A 98 -4.96 2.36 -7.46
CA ALA A 98 -5.07 3.81 -7.56
C ALA A 98 -6.32 4.34 -6.83
N ALA A 99 -7.43 3.58 -6.87
CA ALA A 99 -8.65 3.93 -6.15
C ALA A 99 -8.47 4.03 -4.61
N PHE A 100 -7.43 3.45 -4.01
CA PHE A 100 -7.14 3.64 -2.58
C PHE A 100 -6.70 5.07 -2.24
N PHE A 101 -6.27 5.88 -3.20
CA PHE A 101 -5.89 7.26 -2.95
C PHE A 101 -7.10 8.20 -2.87
N GLY A 102 -8.25 7.81 -3.43
CA GLY A 102 -9.44 8.67 -3.48
C GLY A 102 -9.12 10.01 -4.13
N ASP A 103 -9.44 11.10 -3.43
CA ASP A 103 -9.20 12.47 -3.91
C ASP A 103 -7.78 12.99 -3.62
N PHE A 104 -6.86 12.14 -3.14
CA PHE A 104 -5.47 12.56 -2.91
C PHE A 104 -4.77 12.76 -4.25
N GLU A 105 -4.02 13.86 -4.35
CA GLU A 105 -3.22 14.19 -5.52
C GLU A 105 -1.99 13.27 -5.57
N LEU A 106 -1.95 12.37 -6.54
CA LEU A 106 -0.80 11.51 -6.77
C LEU A 106 0.42 12.34 -7.19
N ILE A 107 1.49 12.24 -6.41
CA ILE A 107 2.75 12.92 -6.68
C ILE A 107 3.45 12.21 -7.84
N PRO A 108 4.00 12.94 -8.84
CA PRO A 108 4.77 12.35 -9.94
C PRO A 108 5.83 11.35 -9.43
N PRO A 109 5.96 10.17 -10.04
CA PRO A 109 5.36 9.70 -11.30
C PRO A 109 3.90 9.22 -11.20
N GLY A 110 3.27 9.32 -10.03
CA GLY A 110 1.98 8.72 -9.72
C GLY A 110 2.12 7.28 -9.22
N LEU A 111 1.11 6.45 -9.51
CA LEU A 111 1.16 5.03 -9.18
C LEU A 111 1.98 4.28 -10.25
N THR A 112 3.12 3.72 -9.85
CA THR A 112 4.07 3.05 -10.76
C THR A 112 4.36 1.61 -10.34
N THR A 113 4.89 0.83 -11.28
CA THR A 113 5.50 -0.48 -11.03
C THR A 113 6.95 -0.47 -11.47
N GLY A 114 7.71 -1.51 -11.10
CA GLY A 114 9.13 -1.68 -11.49
C GLY A 114 9.41 -1.88 -12.98
N LYS A 115 8.56 -1.35 -13.88
CA LYS A 115 8.69 -1.37 -15.35
C LYS A 115 9.34 -0.09 -15.92
N GLY A 116 9.54 0.96 -15.12
CA GLY A 116 10.01 2.26 -15.61
C GLY A 116 11.53 2.31 -15.85
N PRO A 117 12.03 2.82 -16.99
CA PRO A 117 13.47 2.97 -17.26
C PRO A 117 14.14 4.06 -16.40
N GLU A 118 13.37 4.93 -15.73
CA GLU A 118 13.89 6.06 -14.94
C GLU A 118 13.66 5.91 -13.44
N ILE A 119 12.85 4.94 -13.02
CA ILE A 119 12.48 4.75 -11.61
C ILE A 119 12.71 3.28 -11.29
N GLY A 120 13.98 2.98 -11.01
CA GLY A 120 14.29 1.79 -10.23
C GLY A 120 13.48 1.89 -8.94
N PHE A 121 12.83 0.80 -8.53
CA PHE A 121 12.37 0.69 -7.15
C PHE A 121 13.55 1.12 -6.26
N PRO A 122 13.40 2.02 -5.27
CA PRO A 122 14.53 2.53 -4.49
C PRO A 122 15.29 1.45 -3.68
N PHE A 123 14.91 0.18 -3.83
CA PHE A 123 15.50 -0.99 -3.21
C PHE A 123 16.06 -2.01 -4.22
N THR A 124 16.06 -1.72 -5.53
CA THR A 124 16.81 -2.50 -6.51
C THR A 124 18.27 -2.05 -6.49
N ASP A 125 18.98 -2.35 -5.41
CA ASP A 125 20.44 -2.32 -5.42
C ASP A 125 20.93 -3.55 -6.20
N PRO A 126 21.60 -3.38 -7.35
CA PRO A 126 22.18 -4.51 -8.10
C PRO A 126 23.20 -5.29 -7.26
N ALA A 127 23.77 -4.68 -6.22
CA ALA A 127 24.68 -5.31 -5.27
C ALA A 127 23.96 -6.11 -4.16
N SER A 128 22.62 -6.05 -4.09
CA SER A 128 21.79 -6.82 -3.15
C SER A 128 20.84 -7.78 -3.88
N PRO A 129 21.37 -8.84 -4.51
CA PRO A 129 20.61 -9.77 -5.35
C PRO A 129 19.54 -10.56 -4.58
N ALA A 130 19.59 -10.59 -3.25
CA ALA A 130 18.56 -11.23 -2.42
C ALA A 130 17.18 -10.54 -2.52
N PHE A 131 17.15 -9.27 -2.96
CA PHE A 131 15.93 -8.48 -3.14
C PHE A 131 15.68 -8.08 -4.61
N TYR A 132 16.59 -8.44 -5.52
CA TYR A 132 16.44 -8.17 -6.96
C TYR A 132 15.78 -9.36 -7.64
N ASP A 133 14.48 -9.22 -7.85
CA ASP A 133 13.69 -10.15 -8.63
C ASP A 133 12.83 -9.31 -9.57
N GLU A 134 13.21 -9.21 -10.84
CA GLU A 134 12.53 -8.33 -11.81
C GLU A 134 11.04 -8.68 -11.93
N ASP A 135 10.67 -9.95 -11.81
CA ASP A 135 9.28 -10.36 -11.85
C ASP A 135 8.54 -9.93 -10.57
N PHE A 136 9.23 -9.93 -9.42
CA PHE A 136 8.68 -9.35 -8.19
C PHE A 136 8.50 -7.83 -8.31
N ALA A 137 9.50 -7.13 -8.85
CA ALA A 137 9.44 -5.69 -9.06
C ALA A 137 8.32 -5.29 -10.03
N ARG A 138 8.08 -6.11 -11.07
CA ARG A 138 6.98 -5.92 -12.03
C ARG A 138 5.60 -6.13 -11.42
N MET A 139 5.46 -7.03 -10.44
CA MET A 139 4.20 -7.20 -9.70
C MET A 139 4.03 -6.21 -8.55
N GLY A 140 5.02 -5.39 -8.20
CA GLY A 140 4.91 -4.42 -7.11
C GLY A 140 4.46 -3.05 -7.61
N TYR A 141 3.34 -2.54 -7.11
CA TYR A 141 2.95 -1.14 -7.27
C TYR A 141 3.42 -0.30 -6.08
N ALA A 142 3.80 0.95 -6.33
CA ALA A 142 4.05 1.96 -5.32
C ALA A 142 3.55 3.34 -5.78
N GLY A 143 3.02 4.12 -4.84
CA GLY A 143 2.57 5.49 -5.09
C GLY A 143 2.46 6.31 -3.82
N VAL A 144 2.56 7.63 -3.96
CA VAL A 144 2.38 8.61 -2.88
C VAL A 144 1.33 9.62 -3.31
N GLY A 145 0.32 9.83 -2.49
CA GLY A 145 -0.69 10.86 -2.67
C GLY A 145 -0.60 11.92 -1.57
N ARG A 146 -0.80 13.18 -1.93
CA ARG A 146 -0.93 14.30 -1.01
C ARG A 146 -2.41 14.64 -0.83
N LYS A 147 -2.87 14.80 0.41
CA LYS A 147 -4.21 15.31 0.69
C LYS A 147 -4.27 16.79 0.27
N PRO A 148 -5.25 17.21 -0.54
CA PRO A 148 -5.43 18.62 -0.90
C PRO A 148 -5.62 19.49 0.35
#